data_AF-A0A354MB97-F1
#
_entry.id   AF-A0A354MB97-F1
#
_cell.length_a   1.000
_cell.length_b   1.000
_cell.length_c   1.000
_cell.angle_alpha   90.00
_cell.angle_beta   90.00
_cell.angle_gamma   90.00
#
_symmetry.space_group_name_H-M   'P 1'
#
loop_
_entity.id
_entity.type
_entity.pdbx_description
1 polymer ?
#
loop_
_entity_poly.entity_id
_entity_poly.type
_entity_poly.pdbx_seq_one_letter_code
_entity_poly.pdbx_strand_id
1 'polypeptide(L)' 'MNVLNPNAVTMILKNGTAISLSQSLIKHAERGRNSKDIQDNIFINDHLCSTSSMATVIVLGRNFNGYQEWKNKTE' A
#
# COMPACT_ATOMS: atom_id res chain seq x y z
N MET A 1 -10.75 -14.32 -17.45
CA MET A 1 -10.89 -13.87 -16.05
C MET A 1 -9.58 -14.20 -15.35
N ASN A 2 -8.82 -13.19 -14.91
CA ASN A 2 -7.63 -13.44 -14.10
C ASN A 2 -8.11 -13.90 -12.71
N VAL A 3 -7.84 -15.15 -12.38
CA VAL A 3 -8.14 -15.70 -11.06
C VAL A 3 -7.11 -15.13 -10.11
N LEU A 4 -7.54 -14.21 -9.24
CA LEU A 4 -6.72 -13.70 -8.14
C LEU A 4 -6.35 -14.91 -7.26
N ASN A 5 -5.06 -15.08 -6.99
CA ASN A 5 -4.56 -16.15 -6.12
C ASN A 5 -5.28 -16.06 -4.76
N PRO A 6 -5.99 -17.10 -4.30
CA PRO A 6 -6.76 -17.06 -3.05
C PRO A 6 -5.88 -16.90 -1.79
N ASN A 7 -4.56 -17.10 -1.91
CA ASN A 7 -3.58 -16.82 -0.86
C ASN A 7 -2.91 -15.45 -1.00
N ALA A 8 -3.26 -14.67 -2.04
CA ALA A 8 -2.75 -13.32 -2.18
C ALA A 8 -3.47 -12.39 -1.19
N VAL A 9 -2.70 -11.76 -0.32
CA VAL A 9 -3.20 -10.68 0.53
C VAL A 9 -3.53 -9.52 -0.38
N THR A 10 -4.83 -9.25 -0.56
CA THR A 10 -5.30 -8.10 -1.34
C THR A 10 -5.12 -6.85 -0.49
N MET A 11 -4.15 -6.01 -0.81
CA MET A 11 -3.93 -4.72 -0.12
C MET A 11 -4.70 -3.60 -0.83
N ILE A 12 -5.71 -3.05 -0.14
CA ILE A 12 -6.53 -1.93 -0.62
C ILE A 12 -5.89 -0.62 -0.19
N LEU A 13 -5.68 0.30 -1.14
CA LEU A 13 -5.19 1.64 -0.86
C LEU A 13 -6.22 2.45 -0.08
N LYS A 14 -5.80 3.07 1.03
CA LYS A 14 -6.64 4.02 1.78
C LYS A 14 -6.64 5.38 1.10
N ASN A 15 -7.81 6.00 1.02
CA ASN A 15 -7.99 7.32 0.43
C ASN A 15 -7.22 8.40 1.20
N GLY A 16 -6.56 9.29 0.46
CA GLY A 16 -5.87 10.46 0.99
C GLY A 16 -4.49 10.17 1.61
N THR A 17 -3.70 11.22 1.79
CA THR A 17 -2.36 11.19 2.39
C THR A 17 -2.38 12.05 3.65
N ALA A 18 -1.90 11.52 4.77
CA ALA A 18 -1.85 12.22 6.04
C ALA A 18 -0.90 13.43 5.96
N ILE A 19 -1.33 14.54 6.54
CA ILE A 19 -0.65 15.84 6.52
C ILE A 19 0.70 15.79 7.26
N SER A 20 0.89 14.80 8.15
CA SER A 20 2.10 14.63 8.96
C SER A 20 3.25 13.88 8.27
N LEU A 21 3.16 13.59 6.98
CA LEU A 21 4.24 12.97 6.23
C LEU A 21 5.32 13.99 5.86
N SER A 22 6.59 13.57 5.90
CA SER A 22 7.67 14.38 5.32
C SER A 22 7.50 14.49 3.80
N GLN A 23 8.05 15.56 3.21
CA GLN A 23 7.92 15.80 1.77
C GLN A 23 8.48 14.66 0.91
N SER A 24 9.54 13.97 1.38
CA SER A 24 10.09 12.81 0.69
C SER A 24 9.12 11.63 0.70
N LEU A 25 8.48 11.35 1.84
CA LEU A 25 7.48 10.29 1.97
C LEU A 25 6.22 10.58 1.15
N ILE A 26 5.81 11.84 1.05
CA ILE A 26 4.71 12.26 0.17
C ILE A 26 5.02 11.90 -1.29
N LYS A 27 6.22 12.25 -1.79
CA LYS A 27 6.64 11.90 -3.16
C LYS A 27 6.63 10.40 -3.42
N HIS A 28 7.04 9.59 -2.44
CA HIS A 28 6.97 8.13 -2.55
C HIS A 28 5.53 7.62 -2.56
N ALA A 29 4.65 8.17 -1.70
CA ALA A 29 3.23 7.85 -1.69
C ALA A 29 2.58 8.15 -3.04
N GLU A 30 2.77 9.37 -3.55
CA GLU A 30 2.23 9.81 -4.84
C GLU A 30 2.74 8.94 -5.99
N ARG A 31 4.05 8.65 -6.03
CA ARG A 31 4.63 7.81 -7.08
C ARG A 31 4.08 6.38 -7.04
N GLY A 32 3.97 5.78 -5.87
CA GLY A 32 3.41 4.44 -5.72
C GLY A 32 1.93 4.38 -6.07
N ARG A 33 1.16 5.38 -5.64
CA ARG A 33 -0.30 5.48 -5.86
C ARG A 33 -0.70 5.87 -7.27
N ASN A 34 0.20 6.51 -8.01
CA ASN A 34 0.03 6.81 -9.44
C ASN A 34 0.56 5.67 -10.35
N SER A 35 0.83 4.48 -9.80
CA SER A 35 1.24 3.33 -10.60
C SER A 35 0.11 2.89 -11.54
N LYS A 36 0.47 2.47 -12.75
CA LYS A 36 -0.45 1.83 -13.70
C LYS A 36 -0.88 0.44 -13.26
N ASP A 37 -0.20 -0.12 -12.26
CA ASP A 37 -0.51 -1.41 -11.65
C ASP A 37 -1.59 -1.32 -10.58
N ILE A 38 -2.30 -0.20 -10.47
CA ILE A 38 -3.42 -0.03 -9.55
C ILE A 38 -4.71 0.02 -10.35
N GLN A 39 -5.62 -0.92 -10.04
CA GLN A 39 -6.99 -0.93 -10.55
C GLN A 39 -7.94 -0.98 -9.36
N ASP A 40 -8.96 -0.12 -9.34
CA ASP A 40 -9.95 -0.05 -8.27
C ASP A 40 -9.33 0.05 -6.86
N ASN A 41 -8.25 0.84 -6.72
CA ASN A 41 -7.46 1.00 -5.49
C ASN A 41 -6.79 -0.29 -4.98
N ILE A 42 -6.51 -1.24 -5.88
CA ILE A 42 -5.84 -2.52 -5.57
C ILE A 42 -4.63 -2.68 -6.49
N PHE A 43 -3.50 -3.12 -5.94
CA PHE A 43 -2.36 -3.53 -6.76
C PHE A 43 -2.67 -4.85 -7.48
N ILE A 44 -2.63 -4.85 -8.82
CA ILE A 44 -2.88 -6.04 -9.64
C ILE A 44 -1.62 -6.88 -9.89
N ASN A 45 -0.45 -6.32 -9.58
CA ASN A 45 0.86 -6.95 -9.67
C ASN A 45 1.64 -6.76 -8.36
N ASP A 46 2.60 -7.64 -8.09
CA ASP A 46 3.50 -7.50 -6.94
C ASP A 46 4.29 -6.18 -7.04
N HIS A 47 4.15 -5.33 -6.02
CA HIS A 47 4.83 -4.04 -5.96
C HIS A 47 6.00 -4.08 -4.97
N LEU A 48 7.23 -4.13 -5.49
CA LEU A 48 8.42 -4.18 -4.66
C LEU A 48 8.69 -2.81 -4.02
N CYS A 49 8.73 -2.77 -2.68
CA CYS A 49 9.12 -1.60 -1.92
C CYS A 49 10.49 -1.80 -1.30
N SER A 50 11.34 -0.76 -1.30
CA SER A 50 12.67 -0.83 -0.70
C SER A 50 12.63 -0.99 0.83
N THR A 51 11.53 -0.57 1.48
CA THR A 51 11.34 -0.70 2.92
C THR A 51 9.87 -0.96 3.27
N SER A 52 9.63 -1.58 4.43
CA SER A 52 8.29 -1.79 5.00
C SER A 52 7.56 -0.46 5.28
N SER A 53 8.28 0.57 5.74
CA SER A 53 7.71 1.91 5.95
C SER A 53 7.22 2.53 4.64
N MET A 54 7.97 2.36 3.55
CA MET A 54 7.56 2.85 2.22
C MET A 54 6.29 2.15 1.74
N ALA A 55 6.20 0.83 1.88
CA ALA A 55 4.98 0.08 1.58
C ALA A 55 3.79 0.57 2.42
N THR A 56 4.00 0.83 3.71
CA THR A 56 2.94 1.35 4.60
C THR A 56 2.45 2.73 4.17
N VAL A 57 3.36 3.62 3.77
CA VAL A 57 3.01 4.95 3.29
C VAL A 57 2.23 4.90 1.97
N ILE A 58 2.59 4.00 1.05
CA ILE A 58 1.88 3.83 -0.22
C ILE A 58 0.48 3.25 0.04
N VAL A 59 0.35 2.21 0.85
CA VAL A 59 -0.93 1.54 1.09
C VAL A 59 -1.84 2.40 1.97
N LEU A 60 -1.36 2.88 3.11
CA LEU A 60 -2.18 3.58 4.12
C LEU A 60 -2.19 5.10 3.97
N GLY A 61 -1.24 5.68 3.24
CA GLY A 61 -1.16 7.14 3.08
C GLY A 61 -0.64 7.84 4.33
N ARG A 62 -0.06 7.12 5.29
CA ARG A 62 0.44 7.66 6.56
C ARG A 62 1.70 6.91 7.00
N ASN A 63 2.55 7.58 7.77
CA ASN A 63 3.69 6.94 8.41
C ASN A 63 3.16 6.18 9.62
N PHE A 64 3.18 4.86 9.55
CA PHE A 64 2.69 3.98 10.59
C PHE A 64 3.55 2.72 10.62
N ASN A 65 3.59 2.05 11.77
CA ASN A 65 4.19 0.73 11.83
C ASN A 65 3.17 -0.29 11.29
N GLY A 66 3.37 -0.76 10.06
CA GLY A 66 2.49 -1.73 9.38
C GLY A 66 2.28 -3.04 10.15
N TYR A 67 3.08 -3.33 11.18
CA TYR A 67 2.94 -4.53 12.02
C TYR A 67 1.52 -4.74 12.58
N GLN A 68 0.81 -3.66 12.93
CA GLN A 68 -0.56 -3.77 13.46
C GLN A 68 -1.64 -3.91 12.38
N GLU A 69 -1.35 -3.53 11.13
CA GLU A 69 -2.33 -3.50 10.02
C GLU A 69 -2.22 -4.74 9.12
N TRP A 70 -1.05 -5.38 9.09
CA TRP A 70 -0.75 -6.49 8.17
C TRP A 70 -0.77 -7.88 8.81
N LYS A 71 -1.07 -7.98 10.10
CA LYS A 71 -1.43 -9.30 10.63
C LYS A 71 -2.73 -9.72 9.97
N ASN A 72 -2.70 -10.85 9.26
CA ASN A 72 -3.91 -11.63 9.10
C ASN A 72 -4.53 -11.71 10.49
N LYS A 73 -5.75 -11.19 10.65
CA LYS A 73 -6.52 -11.49 11.85
C LYS A 73 -6.77 -12.98 11.78
N THR A 74 -5.86 -13.76 12.36
CA THR A 74 -6.15 -15.13 12.76
C THR A 74 -7.24 -14.99 13.80
N GLU A 75 -8.48 -15.22 13.37
CA GLU A 75 -9.57 -15.59 14.27
C GLU A 75 -9.19 -16.83 15.09
#